data_AF-A0A8X6LGE1-F1
#
_entry.id   AF-A0A8X6LGE1-F1
#
_cell.length_a   1.000
_cell.length_b   1.000
_cell.length_c   1.000
_cell.angle_alpha   90.00
_cell.angle_beta   90.00
_cell.angle_gamma   90.00
#
_symmetry.space_group_name_H-M   'P 1'
#
loop_
_entity.id
_entity.type
_entity.pdbx_description
1 polymer ?
#
loop_
_entity_poly.entity_id
_entity_poly.type
_entity_poly.pdbx_seq_one_letter_code
_entity_poly.pdbx_strand_id
1 'polypeptide(L)'
;MLPFDSNDVDGDYISKIIARDEESRQLTRVRTLKAQDKDRRRYDSKYRMVSYAPGDLVWVYTLVRKVGCSEKLLRRPVRCKILILSPEEENRKKLSMHCV
;
A
#
# COMPACT_ATOMS: atom_id res chain seq x y z
N MET A 1 -1.21 -41.63 9.21
CA MET A 1 -1.42 -41.21 10.62
C MET A 1 -0.19 -41.68 11.37
N LEU A 2 0.69 -40.77 11.79
CA LEU A 2 1.84 -41.15 12.60
C LEU A 2 1.45 -41.01 14.07
N PRO A 3 1.66 -42.04 14.92
CA PRO A 3 1.53 -41.89 16.35
C PRO A 3 2.80 -41.23 16.89
N PHE A 4 2.65 -40.15 17.65
CA PHE A 4 3.76 -39.49 18.33
C PHE A 4 3.51 -39.56 19.83
N ASP A 5 4.36 -40.32 20.53
CA ASP A 5 4.27 -40.50 21.98
C ASP A 5 4.90 -39.31 22.72
N SER A 6 4.23 -39.01 23.82
CA SER A 6 4.12 -37.71 24.48
C SER A 6 5.18 -37.47 25.56
N ASN A 7 5.72 -36.24 25.56
CA ASN A 7 5.76 -35.29 26.70
C ASN A 7 7.09 -34.55 26.95
N ASP A 8 8.25 -35.03 26.49
CA ASP A 8 9.54 -34.32 26.71
C ASP A 8 10.19 -33.75 25.43
N VAL A 9 9.81 -34.26 24.26
CA VAL A 9 10.33 -33.80 22.95
C VAL A 9 9.48 -32.65 22.37
N ASP A 10 8.25 -32.47 22.85
CA ASP A 10 7.31 -31.46 22.37
C ASP A 10 7.78 -30.03 22.66
N GLY A 11 8.39 -29.77 23.83
CA GLY A 11 8.85 -28.43 24.20
C GLY A 11 9.92 -27.90 23.25
N ASP A 12 10.96 -28.69 23.00
CA ASP A 12 12.07 -28.32 22.10
C ASP A 12 11.62 -28.21 20.63
N TYR A 13 10.75 -29.13 20.18
CA TYR A 13 10.20 -29.08 18.82
C TYR A 13 9.33 -27.84 18.60
N ILE A 14 8.44 -27.52 19.54
CA ILE A 14 7.57 -26.34 19.46
C ILE A 14 8.40 -25.05 19.56
N SER A 15 9.40 -24.98 20.44
CA SER A 15 10.34 -23.84 20.50
C SER A 15 11.07 -23.62 19.18
N LYS A 16 11.52 -24.69 18.50
CA LYS A 16 12.16 -24.59 17.17
C LYS A 16 11.19 -24.08 16.10
N ILE A 17 9.93 -24.50 16.12
CA ILE A 17 8.91 -23.98 15.19
C ILE A 17 8.69 -22.49 15.43
N ILE A 18 8.52 -22.07 16.69
CA ILE A 18 8.30 -20.67 17.05
C ILE A 18 9.49 -19.81 16.60
N ALA A 19 10.72 -20.27 16.86
CA ALA A 19 11.92 -19.56 16.45
C ALA A 19 11.99 -19.37 14.91
N ARG A 20 11.71 -20.42 14.13
CA ARG A 20 11.71 -20.35 12.66
C ARG A 20 10.60 -19.46 12.11
N ASP A 21 9.42 -19.48 12.71
CA ASP A 21 8.31 -18.59 12.32
C ASP A 21 8.69 -17.12 12.59
N GLU A 22 9.30 -16.83 13.74
CA GLU A 22 9.74 -15.49 14.08
C GLU A 22 10.88 -15.01 13.17
N GLU A 23 11.87 -15.85 12.87
CA GLU A 23 12.90 -15.55 11.85
C GLU A 23 12.28 -15.21 10.50
N SER A 24 11.27 -15.97 10.08
CA SER A 24 10.56 -15.77 8.80
C SER A 24 9.80 -14.43 8.79
N ARG A 25 9.17 -14.05 9.91
CA ARG A 25 8.50 -12.75 10.07
C ARG A 25 9.50 -11.60 10.02
N GLN A 26 10.63 -11.71 10.72
CA GLN A 26 11.68 -10.71 10.73
C GLN A 26 12.28 -10.53 9.34
N LEU A 27 12.56 -11.63 8.63
CA LEU A 27 13.05 -11.59 7.26
C LEU A 27 12.05 -10.90 6.32
N THR A 28 10.76 -11.23 6.44
CA THR A 28 9.68 -10.59 5.66
C THR A 28 9.60 -9.10 5.94
N ARG A 29 9.70 -8.69 7.21
CA ARG A 29 9.73 -7.29 7.63
C ARG A 29 10.89 -6.54 7.01
N VAL A 30 12.11 -7.07 7.11
CA VAL A 30 13.32 -6.47 6.53
C VAL A 30 13.20 -6.34 5.01
N ARG A 31 12.73 -7.39 4.32
CA ARG A 31 12.54 -7.36 2.85
C ARG A 31 11.50 -6.32 2.44
N THR A 32 10.40 -6.23 3.18
CA THR A 32 9.33 -5.24 2.93
C THR A 32 9.87 -3.81 3.08
N LEU A 33 10.60 -3.53 4.16
CA LEU A 33 11.20 -2.21 4.39
C LEU A 33 12.23 -1.86 3.30
N LYS A 34 13.07 -2.81 2.89
CA LYS A 34 14.02 -2.61 1.79
C LYS A 34 13.32 -2.33 0.47
N ALA A 35 12.23 -3.02 0.17
CA ALA A 35 11.43 -2.77 -1.03
C ALA A 35 10.80 -1.37 -0.99
N GLN A 36 10.20 -0.98 0.15
CA GLN A 36 9.64 0.36 0.34
C GLN A 36 10.68 1.46 0.18
N ASP A 37 11.88 1.28 0.74
CA ASP A 37 12.96 2.26 0.60
C ASP A 37 13.45 2.37 -0.85
N LYS A 38 13.55 1.24 -1.57
CA LYS A 38 13.87 1.25 -3.01
C LYS A 38 12.81 2.00 -3.81
N ASP A 39 11.53 1.76 -3.53
CA ASP A 39 10.43 2.43 -4.20
C ASP A 39 10.40 3.93 -3.89
N ARG A 40 10.64 4.31 -2.62
CA ARG A 40 10.83 5.70 -2.19
C ARG A 40 11.94 6.38 -2.99
N ARG A 41 13.15 5.82 -3.01
CA ARG A 41 14.28 6.39 -3.76
C ARG A 41 13.96 6.54 -5.26
N ARG A 42 13.25 5.56 -5.84
CA ARG A 42 12.81 5.63 -7.25
C ARG A 42 11.81 6.76 -7.46
N TYR A 43 10.87 6.96 -6.54
CA TYR A 43 9.93 8.08 -6.57
C TYR A 43 10.68 9.40 -6.45
N ASP A 44 11.50 9.57 -5.42
CA ASP A 44 12.25 10.80 -5.13
C ASP A 44 13.16 11.21 -6.30
N SER A 45 13.79 10.25 -6.98
CA SER A 45 14.63 10.52 -8.17
C SER A 45 13.87 11.12 -9.35
N LYS A 46 12.56 10.84 -9.46
CA LYS A 46 11.68 11.34 -10.53
C LYS A 46 10.78 12.48 -10.07
N TYR A 47 10.64 12.63 -8.76
CA TYR A 47 9.79 13.63 -8.16
C TYR A 47 10.31 15.01 -8.53
N ARG A 48 9.39 15.86 -8.99
CA ARG A 48 9.63 17.28 -9.17
C ARG A 48 8.61 17.99 -8.29
N MET A 49 9.08 18.98 -7.54
CA MET A 49 8.19 19.85 -6.80
C MET A 49 7.39 20.66 -7.81
N VAL A 50 6.07 20.45 -7.83
CA VAL A 50 5.13 21.19 -8.67
C VAL A 50 4.19 21.95 -7.75
N SER A 51 4.18 23.27 -7.87
CA SER A 51 3.19 24.13 -7.22
C SER A 51 1.97 24.25 -8.12
N TYR A 52 0.78 24.07 -7.56
CA TYR A 52 -0.48 24.26 -8.26
C TYR A 52 -1.21 25.47 -7.70
N ALA A 53 -1.87 26.23 -8.57
CA ALA A 53 -2.76 27.31 -8.20
C ALA A 53 -4.22 26.83 -8.14
N PRO A 54 -5.08 27.47 -7.33
CA PRO A 54 -6.51 27.27 -7.42
C PRO A 54 -7.02 27.50 -8.86
N GLY A 55 -7.83 26.59 -9.37
CA GLY A 55 -8.30 26.58 -10.76
C GLY A 55 -7.51 25.66 -11.69
N ASP A 56 -6.34 25.16 -11.28
CA ASP A 56 -5.55 24.22 -12.08
C ASP A 56 -6.25 22.85 -12.19
N LEU A 57 -6.23 22.29 -13.41
CA LEU A 57 -6.64 20.91 -13.66
C LEU A 57 -5.43 19.99 -13.51
N VAL A 58 -5.50 19.09 -12.53
CA VAL A 58 -4.45 18.11 -12.28
C VAL A 58 -4.97 16.71 -12.53
N TRP A 59 -4.16 15.90 -13.20
CA TRP A 59 -4.39 14.47 -13.31
C TRP A 59 -3.98 13.79 -12.01
N VAL A 60 -4.96 13.28 -11.28
CA VAL A 60 -4.73 12.45 -10.11
C VAL A 60 -4.95 11.00 -10.51
N TYR A 61 -3.94 10.18 -10.30
CA TYR A 61 -4.06 8.73 -10.41
C TYR A 61 -4.79 8.22 -9.17
N THR A 62 -6.11 8.37 -9.15
CA THR A 62 -6.94 7.81 -8.09
C THR A 62 -7.15 6.33 -8.39
N LEU A 63 -6.85 5.48 -7.42
CA LEU A 63 -7.24 4.08 -7.50
C LEU A 63 -8.77 4.02 -7.37
N VAL A 64 -9.48 4.08 -8.51
CA VAL A 64 -10.93 3.93 -8.54
C VAL A 64 -11.25 2.53 -8.04
N ARG A 65 -11.90 2.48 -6.87
CA ARG A 65 -12.32 1.24 -6.23
C ARG A 65 -13.34 0.53 -7.12
N LYS A 66 -12.93 -0.57 -7.74
CA LYS A 66 -13.86 -1.51 -8.36
C LYS A 66 -14.46 -2.40 -7.28
N VAL A 67 -15.78 -2.42 -7.14
CA VAL A 67 -16.48 -3.25 -6.14
C VAL A 67 -16.03 -4.71 -6.29
N GLY A 68 -15.63 -5.33 -5.18
CA GLY A 68 -15.12 -6.71 -5.14
C GLY A 68 -13.62 -6.87 -5.48
N CYS A 69 -12.88 -5.81 -5.79
CA CYS A 69 -11.43 -5.84 -5.97
C CYS A 69 -10.74 -4.96 -4.91
N SER A 70 -9.74 -5.52 -4.22
CA SER A 70 -8.86 -4.68 -3.39
C SER A 70 -8.01 -3.79 -4.30
N GLU A 71 -7.63 -2.62 -3.80
CA GLU A 71 -6.80 -1.64 -4.55
C GLU A 71 -5.51 -2.25 -5.09
N LYS A 72 -4.98 -3.27 -4.40
CA LYS A 72 -3.77 -4.02 -4.77
C LYS A 72 -3.96 -4.96 -5.97
N LEU A 73 -5.20 -5.29 -6.31
CA LEU A 73 -5.57 -6.17 -7.43
C LEU A 73 -5.99 -5.39 -8.68
N LEU A 74 -6.02 -4.05 -8.62
CA LEU A 74 -6.32 -3.22 -9.78
C LEU A 74 -5.13 -3.22 -10.74
N ARG A 75 -5.30 -3.88 -11.90
CA ARG A 75 -4.25 -4.00 -12.93
C ARG A 75 -3.80 -2.66 -13.52
N ARG A 76 -4.63 -1.62 -13.45
CA ARG A 76 -4.36 -0.29 -13.99
C ARG A 76 -4.96 0.78 -13.07
N PRO A 77 -4.18 1.78 -12.63
CA PRO A 77 -4.75 2.95 -11.96
C PRO A 77 -5.61 3.71 -12.97
N VAL A 78 -6.78 4.18 -12.53
CA VAL A 78 -7.65 5.02 -13.35
C VAL A 78 -7.13 6.46 -13.27
N ARG A 79 -7.10 7.14 -14.41
CA ARG A 79 -6.76 8.57 -14.45
C ARG A 79 -8.02 9.37 -14.21
N CYS A 80 -8.09 10.12 -13.13
CA CYS A 80 -9.18 11.05 -12.90
C CYS A 80 -8.63 12.47 -13.00
N LYS A 81 -9.41 13.37 -13.60
CA LYS A 81 -9.10 14.81 -13.61
C LYS A 81 -9.73 15.43 -12.39
N ILE A 82 -8.96 16.18 -11.61
CA ILE A 82 -9.44 16.91 -10.44
C ILE A 82 -9.11 18.39 -10.63
N LEU A 83 -10.06 19.25 -10.28
CA LEU A 83 -9.87 20.70 -10.18
C LEU A 83 -9.41 21.03 -8.76
N ILE A 84 -8.32 21.77 -8.62
CA ILE A 84 -7.87 22.27 -7.32
C ILE A 84 -8.72 23.50 -6.97
N LEU A 85 -9.55 23.38 -5.94
CA LEU A 85 -10.40 24.47 -5.47
C LEU A 85 -9.67 25.28 -4.37
N SER A 86 -9.93 26.59 -4.32
CA SER A 86 -9.51 27.42 -3.18
C SER A 86 -10.19 26.95 -1.88
N PRO A 87 -9.53 27.09 -0.71
CA PRO A 87 -10.10 26.69 0.59
C PRO A 87 -11.46 27.35 0.88
N GLU A 88 -11.70 28.54 0.34
CA GLU A 88 -12.96 29.29 0.48
C GLU A 88 -14.15 28.64 -0.27
N GLU A 89 -13.90 27.77 -1.26
CA GLU A 89 -14.96 27.11 -2.04
C GLU A 89 -15.32 25.68 -1.55
N GLU A 90 -14.61 25.18 -0.53
CA GLU A 90 -14.67 23.79 -0.06
C GLU A 90 -16.06 23.39 0.46
N ASN A 91 -16.87 24.35 0.93
CA ASN A 91 -18.19 24.09 1.50
C ASN A 91 -19.33 23.89 0.48
N ARG A 92 -19.10 24.04 -0.84
CA ARG A 92 -20.21 23.99 -1.82
C ARG A 92 -20.08 22.96 -2.94
N LYS A 93 -18.95 22.27 -3.08
CA LYS A 93 -18.72 21.35 -4.21
C LYS A 93 -18.25 19.99 -3.69
N LYS A 94 -19.22 19.12 -3.39
CA LYS A 94 -19.00 17.67 -3.38
C LYS A 94 -18.42 17.28 -4.75
N LEU A 95 -17.10 17.14 -4.79
CA LEU A 95 -16.28 16.34 -5.72
C LEU A 95 -17.02 15.88 -6.99
N SER A 96 -17.07 16.71 -8.03
CA SER A 96 -17.33 16.21 -9.38
C SER A 96 -16.06 15.56 -9.92
N MET A 97 -15.79 14.33 -9.49
CA MET A 97 -14.70 13.53 -10.00
C MET A 97 -15.13 12.91 -11.33
N HIS A 98 -14.73 13.52 -12.44
CA HIS A 98 -14.93 12.93 -13.77
C HIS A 98 -13.74 12.02 -14.08
N CYS A 99 -13.95 10.70 -13.94
CA CYS A 99 -13.01 9.70 -14.44
C CYS A 99 -13.40 9.37 -15.89
N VAL A 100 -12.43 9.47 -16.80
CA VAL A 100 -12.56 9.18 -18.24
C VAL A 100 -11.86 7.86 -18.53
#